data_AF-A0A937QNE7-F1
#
_entry.id   AF-A0A937QNE7-F1
#
_cell.length_a   1.000
_cell.length_b   1.000
_cell.length_c   1.000
_cell.angle_alpha   90.00
_cell.angle_beta   90.00
_cell.angle_gamma   90.00
#
_symmetry.space_group_name_H-M   'P 1'
#
loop_
_entity.id
_entity.type
_entity.pdbx_description
1 polymer ?
#
loop_
_entity_poly.entity_id
_entity_poly.type
_entity_poly.pdbx_seq_one_letter_code
_entity_poly.pdbx_strand_id
1 'polypeptide(L)' 'ELAEKQVLKYCMANMETFMVPKYIEFMDSLPKTPNGKIDKKQLKSRLGDLDNNGQ' A
#
# COMPACT_ATOMS: atom_id res chain seq x y z
N GLU A 1 -3.87 18.44 -1.93
CA GLU A 1 -3.70 17.11 -2.56
C GLU A 1 -2.62 16.36 -1.78
N LEU A 2 -2.83 15.08 -1.47
CA LEU A 2 -1.90 14.28 -0.67
C LEU A 2 -0.90 13.60 -1.61
N ALA A 3 0.39 13.87 -1.44
CA ALA A 3 1.44 13.29 -2.27
C ALA A 3 2.14 12.11 -1.56
N GLU A 4 2.57 11.11 -2.33
CA GLU A 4 3.30 9.93 -1.80
C GLU A 4 4.50 10.32 -0.92
N LYS A 5 5.28 11.32 -1.37
CA LYS A 5 6.44 11.84 -0.62
C LYS A 5 6.08 12.36 0.78
N GLN A 6 4.89 12.96 0.94
CA GLN A 6 4.45 13.46 2.23
C GLN A 6 4.13 12.31 3.18
N VAL A 7 3.46 11.26 2.66
CA VAL A 7 3.17 10.05 3.44
C VAL A 7 4.45 9.32 3.82
N LEU A 8 5.40 9.15 2.89
CA LEU A 8 6.70 8.56 3.18
C LEU A 8 7.47 9.35 4.24
N LYS A 9 7.56 10.67 4.10
CA LYS A 9 8.22 11.53 5.09
C LYS A 9 7.58 11.39 6.47
N TYR A 10 6.25 11.31 6.54
CA TYR A 10 5.55 11.08 7.79
C TYR A 10 5.87 9.71 8.38
N CYS A 11 5.83 8.63 7.59
CA CYS A 11 6.19 7.29 8.05
C CYS A 11 7.65 7.23 8.55
N MET A 12 8.60 7.79 7.81
CA MET A 12 10.01 7.82 8.21
C MET A 12 10.27 8.58 9.52
N ALA A 13 9.46 9.58 9.83
CA ALA A 13 9.58 10.35 11.06
C ALA A 13 8.94 9.67 12.28
N ASN A 14 8.01 8.73 12.07
CA ASN A 14 7.19 8.12 13.13
C ASN A 14 7.38 6.60 13.27
N MET A 15 8.17 5.97 12.39
CA MET A 15 8.37 4.52 12.34
C MET A 15 9.84 4.19 12.06
N GLU A 16 10.27 2.99 12.46
CA GLU A 16 11.56 2.43 12.09
C GLU A 16 11.64 2.13 10.59
N THR A 17 12.86 2.20 10.03
CA THR A 17 13.11 2.08 8.58
C THR A 17 12.52 0.83 7.94
N PHE A 18 12.43 -0.29 8.66
CA PHE A 18 11.88 -1.55 8.13
C PHE A 18 10.35 -1.59 8.09
N MET A 19 9.67 -0.67 8.78
CA MET A 19 8.21 -0.51 8.75
C MET A 19 7.77 0.55 7.73
N VAL A 20 8.69 1.35 7.21
CA VAL A 20 8.40 2.36 6.19
C VAL A 20 7.99 1.63 4.90
N PRO A 21 6.82 1.96 4.32
CA PRO A 21 6.34 1.31 3.11
C PRO A 21 7.25 1.63 1.92
N LYS A 22 7.53 0.63 1.08
CA LYS A 22 8.34 0.79 -0.15
C LYS A 22 7.54 1.41 -1.30
N TYR A 23 6.23 1.22 -1.29
CA TYR A 23 5.31 1.67 -2.34
C TYR A 23 4.02 2.18 -1.69
N ILE A 24 3.44 3.23 -2.26
CA ILE A 24 2.19 3.84 -1.80
C ILE A 24 1.30 3.99 -3.02
N GLU A 25 0.08 3.49 -2.93
CA GLU A 25 -0.94 3.64 -3.96
C GLU A 25 -2.18 4.29 -3.35
N PHE A 26 -2.63 5.39 -3.93
CA PHE A 26 -3.89 6.01 -3.55
C PHE A 26 -5.04 5.40 -4.35
N MET A 27 -6.13 5.11 -3.66
CA MET A 27 -7.34 4.56 -4.25
C MET A 27 -8.56 5.20 -3.59
N ASP A 28 -9.64 5.36 -4.37
CA ASP A 28 -10.87 5.96 -3.85
C ASP A 28 -11.53 5.09 -2.77
N SER A 29 -11.38 3.76 -2.87
CA SER A 29 -11.88 2.83 -1.87
C SER A 29 -11.08 1.54 -1.82
N LEU A 30 -10.99 0.96 -0.62
CA LEU A 30 -10.41 -0.37 -0.44
C LEU A 30 -11.35 -1.43 -1.01
N PRO A 31 -10.82 -2.43 -1.73
CA PRO A 31 -11.62 -3.53 -2.23
C PRO A 31 -12.22 -4.31 -1.05
N LYS A 32 -13.47 -4.70 -1.21
CA LYS A 32 -14.22 -5.43 -0.19
C LYS A 32 -14.74 -6.73 -0.78
N THR A 33 -14.71 -7.76 0.04
CA THR A 33 -15.44 -9.02 -0.18
C THR A 33 -16.95 -8.75 -0.21
N PRO A 34 -17.78 -9.69 -0.73
CA PRO A 34 -19.24 -9.55 -0.70
C PRO A 34 -19.83 -9.32 0.70
N ASN A 35 -19.11 -9.75 1.75
CA ASN A 35 -19.49 -9.55 3.15
C ASN A 35 -18.93 -8.24 3.75
N GLY A 36 -18.40 -7.32 2.92
CA GLY A 36 -17.93 -6.00 3.33
C GLY A 36 -16.56 -5.95 4.00
N LYS A 37 -15.90 -7.09 4.24
CA LYS A 37 -14.52 -7.14 4.76
C LYS A 37 -13.51 -6.76 3.68
N ILE A 38 -12.38 -6.15 4.06
CA ILE A 38 -11.29 -5.84 3.13
C ILE A 38 -10.82 -7.11 2.41
N ASP A 39 -10.81 -7.08 1.08
CA ASP A 39 -10.32 -8.18 0.25
C ASP A 39 -8.80 -8.11 0.14
N LYS A 40 -8.13 -8.73 1.12
CA LYS A 40 -6.66 -8.87 1.13
C LYS A 40 -6.14 -9.69 -0.04
N LYS A 41 -6.93 -10.59 -0.63
CA LYS A 41 -6.50 -11.42 -1.77
C LYS A 41 -6.40 -10.56 -3.02
N GLN A 42 -7.41 -9.73 -3.27
CA GLN A 42 -7.39 -8.78 -4.38
C GLN A 42 -6.27 -7.74 -4.20
N LEU A 43 -6.09 -7.20 -2.99
CA LEU A 43 -4.96 -6.32 -2.69
C LEU A 43 -3.60 -6.99 -2.94
N LYS A 44 -3.43 -8.24 -2.49
CA LYS A 44 -2.20 -9.00 -2.74
C LYS A 44 -1.98 -9.30 -4.22
N SER A 45 -3.02 -9.59 -4.99
CA SER A 45 -2.88 -9.80 -6.44
C SER A 45 -2.35 -8.53 -7.11
N ARG A 46 -2.92 -7.37 -6.76
CA ARG A 46 -2.51 -6.06 -7.28
C ARG A 46 -1.06 -5.71 -6.94
N LEU A 47 -0.58 -6.13 -5.77
CA LEU A 47 0.81 -5.94 -5.33
C LEU A 47 1.76 -7.04 -5.80
N GLY A 48 1.29 -8.27 -5.97
CA GLY A 48 2.10 -9.43 -6.37
C GLY A 48 2.66 -9.31 -7.78
N ASP A 49 2.02 -8.51 -8.63
CA ASP A 49 2.54 -8.16 -9.96
C ASP A 49 3.74 -7.18 -9.88
N LEU A 50 3.92 -6.48 -8.74
CA LEU A 50 5.05 -5.57 -8.52
C LEU A 50 6.30 -6.28 -7.95
N ASP A 51 6.12 -7.39 -7.23
CA ASP A 51 7.24 -8.19 -6.70
C ASP A 51 7.94 -9.01 -7.82
N ASN A 52 7.22 -9.37 -8.89
CA ASN A 52 7.76 -10.14 -10.03
C ASN A 52 8.51 -9.29 -11.07
N ASN A 53 8.49 -7.95 -10.95
CA ASN A 53 9.31 -7.04 -11.77
C ASN A 53 10.51 -6.46 -10.99
N GLY A 54 10.77 -7.01 -9.80
CA GLY A 54 12.08 -6.91 -9.16
C GLY A 54 12.94 -8.06 -9.66
N GLN A 55 14.00 -7.71 -10.39
CA GLN A 55 15.24 -8.46 -10.57
C GLN A 55 15.47 -9.69 -9.67
#